data_AF-A0AAV5JLG1-F1
#
_entry.id   AF-A0AAV5JLG1-F1
#
_cell.length_a   1.000
_cell.length_b   1.000
_cell.length_c   1.000
_cell.angle_alpha   90.00
_cell.angle_beta   90.00
_cell.angle_gamma   90.00
#
_symmetry.space_group_name_H-M   'P 1'
#
loop_
_entity.id
_entity.type
_entity.pdbx_description
1 polymer ?
#
loop_
_entity_poly.entity_id
_entity_poly.type
_entity_poly.pdbx_seq_one_letter_code
_entity_poly.pdbx_strand_id
1 'polypeptide(L)'
;MVSENQYKGVLDGSIPVLIQSLNWMKTAEDIEDFYLGDAEVWRRPSIGQAGPLGGDFPVVTREGHNILDVIFTSPIKSLAEVTESLNKIEGVVDHGVISKYP
;
A
#
# COMPACT_ATOMS: atom_id res chain seq x y z
N MET A 1 -16.71 12.87 -5.44
CA MET A 1 -17.35 12.51 -6.72
C MET A 1 -16.24 12.08 -7.65
N VAL A 2 -16.38 10.95 -8.35
CA VAL A 2 -15.36 10.44 -9.28
C VAL A 2 -15.51 11.15 -10.62
N SER A 3 -14.43 11.69 -11.18
CA SER A 3 -14.41 12.34 -12.50
C SER A 3 -13.87 11.42 -13.59
N GLU A 4 -14.15 11.76 -14.86
CA GLU A 4 -13.77 10.94 -16.03
C GLU A 4 -12.26 10.61 -16.08
N ASN A 5 -11.40 11.55 -15.69
CA ASN A 5 -9.95 11.36 -15.63
C ASN A 5 -9.46 10.36 -14.55
N GLN A 6 -10.34 9.92 -13.64
CA GLN A 6 -10.03 8.90 -12.65
C GLN A 6 -10.37 7.48 -13.14
N TYR A 7 -11.10 7.35 -14.25
CA TYR A 7 -11.32 6.06 -14.90
C TYR A 7 -10.09 5.71 -15.76
N LYS A 8 -9.65 4.45 -15.65
CA LYS A 8 -8.52 3.92 -16.42
C LYS A 8 -8.95 2.65 -17.16
N GLY A 9 -8.36 2.41 -18.34
CA GLY A 9 -8.60 1.18 -19.11
C GLY A 9 -7.92 -0.06 -18.51
N VAL A 10 -6.90 0.15 -17.68
CA VAL A 10 -6.22 -0.87 -16.87
C VAL A 10 -6.01 -0.32 -15.46
N LEU A 11 -5.85 -1.21 -14.48
CA LEU A 11 -5.52 -0.80 -13.11
C LEU A 11 -4.02 -0.54 -13.00
N ASP A 12 -3.65 0.62 -12.48
CA ASP A 12 -2.26 1.07 -12.32
C ASP A 12 -2.12 1.96 -11.08
N GLY A 13 -0.89 2.34 -10.74
CA GLY A 13 -0.61 3.29 -9.66
C GLY A 13 -0.29 2.60 -8.34
N SER A 14 -0.72 3.23 -7.24
CA SER A 14 -0.39 2.77 -5.89
C SER A 14 -1.61 2.32 -5.09
N ILE A 15 -1.42 1.27 -4.28
CA ILE A 15 -2.40 0.82 -3.28
C ILE A 15 -1.90 1.28 -1.91
N PRO A 16 -2.64 2.15 -1.20
CA PRO A 16 -2.30 2.47 0.18
C PRO A 16 -2.63 1.28 1.07
N VAL A 17 -1.69 0.90 1.94
CA VAL A 17 -1.81 -0.22 2.88
C VAL A 17 -1.66 0.34 4.30
N LEU A 18 -2.64 0.04 5.13
CA LEU A 18 -2.67 0.41 6.54
C LEU A 18 -1.95 -0.68 7.33
N ILE A 19 -0.97 -0.30 8.14
CA ILE A 19 -0.17 -1.25 8.92
C ILE A 19 -0.09 -0.85 10.40
N GLN A 20 0.09 -1.85 11.26
CA GLN A 20 0.42 -1.65 12.67
C GLN A 20 1.70 -0.82 12.79
N SER A 21 1.69 0.17 13.69
CA SER A 21 2.87 1.02 13.91
C SER A 21 4.00 0.28 14.64
N LEU A 22 3.66 -0.72 15.45
CA LEU A 22 4.67 -1.57 16.09
C LEU A 22 5.33 -2.43 15.01
N ASN A 23 6.66 -2.41 14.96
CA ASN A 23 7.47 -3.17 13.97
C ASN A 23 7.14 -2.87 12.50
N TRP A 24 6.60 -1.68 12.20
CA TRP A 24 6.20 -1.28 10.86
C TRP A 24 7.29 -1.43 9.78
N MET A 25 8.57 -1.33 10.14
CA MET A 25 9.69 -1.58 9.23
C MET A 25 9.71 -3.03 8.74
N LYS A 26 9.47 -3.99 9.64
CA LYS A 26 9.45 -5.41 9.30
C LYS A 26 8.25 -5.74 8.42
N THR A 27 7.07 -5.20 8.74
CA THR A 27 5.88 -5.36 7.88
C THR A 27 6.11 -4.80 6.47
N ALA A 28 6.80 -3.66 6.34
CA ALA A 28 7.15 -3.11 5.03
C ALA A 28 8.09 -4.04 4.24
N GLU A 29 9.10 -4.62 4.90
CA GLU A 29 9.99 -5.63 4.30
C GLU A 29 9.21 -6.89 3.88
N ASP A 30 8.28 -7.37 4.72
CA ASP A 30 7.47 -8.55 4.40
C ASP A 30 6.55 -8.32 3.19
N ILE A 31 6.04 -7.09 3.01
CA ILE A 31 5.27 -6.72 1.81
C ILE A 31 6.16 -6.69 0.57
N GLU A 32 7.38 -6.18 0.69
CA GLU A 32 8.36 -6.17 -0.40
C GLU A 32 8.76 -7.61 -0.80
N ASP A 33 9.03 -8.47 0.19
CA ASP A 33 9.42 -9.88 0.00
C ASP A 33 8.31 -10.74 -0.61
N PHE A 34 7.03 -10.40 -0.39
CA PHE A 34 5.90 -11.13 -0.97
C PHE A 34 5.79 -10.98 -2.49
N TYR A 35 6.63 -10.13 -3.09
CA TYR A 35 6.83 -9.96 -4.53
C TYR A 35 5.51 -9.86 -5.30
N LEU A 36 4.79 -8.76 -5.07
CA LEU A 36 3.57 -8.37 -5.81
C LEU A 36 3.86 -7.94 -7.27
N GLY A 37 4.80 -8.59 -7.95
CA GLY A 37 5.31 -8.21 -9.27
C GLY A 37 6.37 -7.12 -9.21
N ASP A 38 6.25 -6.11 -10.08
CA ASP A 38 7.18 -4.97 -10.18
C ASP A 38 6.80 -3.81 -9.22
N ALA A 39 6.38 -4.15 -8.01
CA ALA A 39 5.88 -3.19 -7.03
C ALA A 39 7.00 -2.69 -6.11
N GLU A 40 7.05 -1.38 -5.88
CA GLU A 40 7.89 -0.75 -4.86
C GLU A 40 7.06 -0.45 -3.60
N VAL A 41 7.67 -0.54 -2.42
CA VAL A 41 7.00 -0.21 -1.15
C VAL A 41 7.56 1.09 -0.61
N TRP A 42 6.76 2.16 -0.64
CA TRP A 42 7.15 3.47 -0.13
C TRP A 42 6.39 3.78 1.13
N ARG A 43 7.09 4.32 2.12
CA ARG A 43 6.49 4.74 3.39
C ARG A 43 5.98 6.18 3.21
N ARG A 44 4.72 6.44 3.62
CA ARG A 44 4.11 7.75 3.44
C ARG A 44 4.53 8.71 4.56
N PRO A 45 5.13 9.87 4.25
CA PRO A 45 5.47 10.86 5.26
C PRO A 45 4.25 11.71 5.63
N SER A 46 4.17 12.19 6.88
CA SER A 46 3.28 13.29 7.25
C SER A 46 3.80 14.65 6.80
N ILE A 47 5.12 14.77 6.67
CA ILE A 47 5.82 15.96 6.17
C ILE A 47 7.11 15.54 5.47
N GLY A 48 7.46 16.21 4.37
CA GLY A 48 8.66 15.91 3.59
C GLY A 48 8.37 15.02 2.38
N GLN A 49 9.38 14.27 1.94
CA GLN A 49 9.34 13.52 0.69
C GLN A 49 9.08 12.03 0.94
N ALA A 50 8.21 11.43 0.14
CA ALA A 50 7.98 10.00 0.16
C ALA A 50 9.18 9.24 -0.41
N GLY A 51 9.42 8.05 0.12
CA GLY A 51 10.50 7.18 -0.32
C GLY A 51 10.41 5.85 0.41
N PRO A 52 11.35 4.93 0.16
CA PRO A 52 11.32 3.61 0.78
C PRO A 52 11.23 3.77 2.28
N LEU A 53 12.11 4.55 2.93
CA LEU A 53 12.21 4.67 4.39
C LEU A 53 11.18 5.61 5.06
N GLY A 54 10.42 6.40 4.31
CA GLY A 54 9.35 7.26 4.87
C GLY A 54 9.84 8.54 5.53
N GLY A 55 11.15 8.79 5.49
CA GLY A 55 11.80 9.93 6.12
C GLY A 55 11.68 9.90 7.65
N ASP A 56 11.94 11.05 8.28
CA ASP A 56 11.95 11.18 9.75
C ASP A 56 10.55 11.26 10.36
N PHE A 57 9.51 11.46 9.53
CA PHE A 57 8.15 11.75 9.98
C PHE A 57 7.12 10.89 9.22
N PRO A 58 7.02 9.59 9.49
CA PRO A 58 6.01 8.75 8.88
C PRO A 58 4.61 9.17 9.33
N VAL A 59 3.64 9.07 8.42
CA VAL A 59 2.24 9.37 8.75
C VAL A 59 1.72 8.35 9.77
N VAL A 60 1.01 8.85 10.77
CA VAL A 60 0.28 8.04 11.75
C VAL A 60 -1.19 8.46 11.71
N THR A 61 -2.10 7.52 11.52
CA THR A 61 -3.55 7.80 11.52
C THR A 61 -4.05 8.08 12.93
N ARG A 62 -5.31 8.53 13.07
CA ARG A 62 -5.91 8.78 14.38
C ARG A 62 -6.00 7.52 15.24
N GLU A 63 -6.07 6.37 14.59
CA GLU A 63 -6.15 5.05 15.18
C GLU A 63 -4.76 4.47 15.53
N GLY A 64 -3.67 5.17 15.18
CA GLY A 64 -2.31 4.74 15.50
C GLY A 64 -1.71 3.77 14.49
N HIS A 65 -2.10 3.85 13.21
CA HIS A 65 -1.53 3.04 12.13
C HIS A 65 -0.61 3.86 11.24
N ASN A 66 0.40 3.23 10.64
CA ASN A 66 1.15 3.83 9.55
C ASN A 66 0.51 3.50 8.20
N ILE A 67 0.86 4.27 7.16
CA ILE A 67 0.43 4.03 5.79
C ILE A 67 1.67 3.80 4.92
N LEU A 68 1.64 2.68 4.19
CA LEU A 68 2.56 2.40 3.09
C LEU A 68 1.83 2.57 1.77
N ASP A 69 2.56 2.94 0.73
CA ASP A 69 2.11 2.92 -0.65
C ASP A 69 2.82 1.78 -1.38
N VAL A 70 2.06 0.78 -1.83
CA VAL A 70 2.55 -0.28 -2.72
C VAL A 70 2.37 0.22 -4.15
N ILE A 71 3.46 0.63 -4.78
CA ILE A 71 3.50 1.35 -6.06
C ILE A 71 3.83 0.38 -7.19
N PHE A 72 2.88 0.12 -8.07
CA PHE A 72 3.10 -0.78 -9.20
C PHE A 72 3.72 -0.02 -10.37
N THR A 73 4.88 -0.46 -10.86
CA THR A 73 5.54 0.12 -12.03
C THR A 73 5.03 -0.44 -13.36
N SER A 74 4.20 -1.50 -13.28
CA SER A 74 3.46 -2.15 -14.37
C SER A 74 1.97 -2.23 -14.01
N PRO A 75 1.05 -2.42 -14.98
CA PRO A 75 -0.37 -2.60 -14.67
C PRO A 75 -0.63 -3.75 -13.67
N ILE A 76 -1.54 -3.52 -12.72
CA ILE A 76 -1.96 -4.49 -11.71
C ILE A 76 -2.79 -5.58 -12.40
N LYS A 77 -2.27 -6.81 -12.41
CA LYS A 77 -2.90 -7.94 -13.12
C LYS A 77 -4.14 -8.47 -12.43
N SER A 78 -4.11 -8.56 -11.10
CA SER A 78 -5.19 -9.13 -10.28
C SER A 78 -5.27 -8.43 -8.94
N LEU A 79 -6.33 -7.66 -8.70
CA LEU A 79 -6.58 -7.08 -7.38
C LEU A 79 -6.83 -8.18 -6.33
N ALA A 80 -7.50 -9.27 -6.71
CA ALA A 80 -7.80 -10.37 -5.80
C ALA A 80 -6.51 -11.00 -5.23
N GLU A 81 -5.53 -11.29 -6.09
CA GLU A 81 -4.24 -11.84 -5.67
C GLU A 81 -3.47 -10.86 -4.77
N VAL A 82 -3.52 -9.57 -5.09
CA VAL A 82 -2.90 -8.52 -4.25
C VAL A 82 -3.56 -8.48 -2.87
N THR A 83 -4.89 -8.47 -2.81
CA THR A 83 -5.62 -8.46 -1.53
C THR A 83 -5.39 -9.73 -0.72
N GLU A 84 -5.38 -10.89 -1.37
CA GLU A 84 -5.11 -12.18 -0.70
C GLU A 84 -3.70 -12.20 -0.10
N SER A 85 -2.72 -11.66 -0.83
CA SER A 85 -1.33 -11.57 -0.40
C SER A 85 -1.17 -10.61 0.78
N LEU A 86 -1.71 -9.39 0.68
CA LEU A 86 -1.64 -8.38 1.75
C LEU A 86 -2.29 -8.89 3.04
N ASN A 87 -3.44 -9.57 2.94
CA ASN A 87 -4.17 -10.09 4.10
C ASN A 87 -3.44 -11.23 4.84
N LYS A 88 -2.41 -11.84 4.23
CA LYS A 88 -1.59 -12.88 4.87
C LYS A 88 -0.40 -12.33 5.66
N ILE A 89 -0.08 -11.05 5.50
CA ILE A 89 1.12 -10.45 6.08
C ILE A 89 0.82 -9.95 7.49
N GLU A 90 1.63 -10.38 8.46
CA GLU A 90 1.51 -9.93 9.84
C GLU A 90 1.78 -8.42 9.95
N GLY A 91 0.87 -7.72 10.63
CA GLY A 91 0.95 -6.27 10.79
C GLY A 91 0.21 -5.48 9.71
N VAL A 92 -0.24 -6.09 8.61
CA VAL A 92 -1.22 -5.46 7.72
C VAL A 92 -2.58 -5.41 8.42
N VAL A 93 -3.21 -4.23 8.40
CA VAL A 93 -4.50 -3.97 9.03
C VAL A 93 -5.60 -3.89 7.97
N ASP A 94 -5.34 -3.17 6.88
CA ASP A 94 -6.28 -2.99 5.77
C ASP A 94 -5.53 -2.48 4.52
N HIS A 95 -6.22 -2.39 3.39
CA HIS A 95 -5.70 -1.89 2.13
C HIS A 95 -6.73 -1.08 1.34
N GLY A 96 -6.28 -0.18 0.49
CA GLY A 96 -7.12 0.72 -0.31
C GLY A 96 -7.88 0.08 -1.47
N VAL A 97 -7.83 -1.24 -1.62
CA VAL A 97 -8.60 -1.96 -2.64
C VAL A 97 -10.07 -2.03 -2.21
N ILE A 98 -10.94 -1.35 -2.95
CA ILE A 98 -12.38 -1.37 -2.74
C ILE A 98 -13.03 -2.08 -3.92
N SER A 99 -13.57 -3.27 -3.66
CA SER A 99 -14.27 -4.09 -4.65
C SER A 99 -15.65 -4.49 -4.14
N LYS A 100 -16.62 -4.55 -5.06
CA LYS A 100 -17.95 -5.13 -4.76
C LYS A 100 -17.89 -6.66 -4.63
N TYR A 101 -16.87 -7.26 -5.22
CA TYR A 101 -16.68 -8.70 -5.25
C TYR A 101 -15.53 -9.07 -4.29
N PRO A 102 -15.76 -10.03 -3.37
CA PRO A 102 -14.72 -10.54 -2.49
C PRO A 102 -13.58 -11.20 -3.25
#